data_AF-A0A929PK92-F1
#
_entry.id   AF-A0A929PK92-F1
#
_cell.length_a   1.000
_cell.length_b   1.000
_cell.length_c   1.000
_cell.angle_alpha   90.00
_cell.angle_beta   90.00
_cell.angle_gamma   90.00
#
_symmetry.space_group_name_H-M   'P 1'
#
loop_
_entity.id
_entity.type
_entity.pdbx_description
1 polymer ?
#
loop_
_entity_poly.entity_id
_entity_poly.type
_entity_poly.pdbx_seq_one_letter_code
_entity_poly.pdbx_strand_id
1 'polypeptide(L)' 'EGIKTSLSAYNLAKKMGVEMPIITEVYNVIYRGKEPRKAVKDLMTRELKVELSL' A
#
# COMPACT_ATOMS: atom_id res chain seq x y z
N GLU A 1 12.28 -11.03 7.00
CA GLU A 1 11.39 -10.06 7.70
C GLU A 1 10.35 -9.37 6.80
N GLY A 2 10.72 -8.48 5.87
CA GLY A 2 9.75 -7.59 5.17
C GLY A 2 8.58 -8.23 4.41
N ILE A 3 8.76 -9.43 3.82
CA ILE A 3 7.70 -10.17 3.10
C ILE A 3 6.53 -10.53 4.04
N LYS A 4 6.82 -11.08 5.22
CA LYS A 4 5.79 -11.47 6.18
C LYS A 4 5.17 -10.25 6.85
N THR A 5 5.98 -9.24 7.18
CA THR A 5 5.50 -8.00 7.81
C THR A 5 4.54 -7.23 6.90
N SER A 6 4.83 -7.14 5.59
CA SER A 6 3.93 -6.46 4.64
C SER A 6 2.57 -7.16 4.52
N LEU A 7 2.53 -8.49 4.57
CA LEU A 7 1.27 -9.25 4.62
C LEU A 7 0.47 -8.94 5.89
N SER A 8 1.11 -8.99 7.05
CA SER A 8 0.45 -8.68 8.34
C SER A 8 -0.08 -7.25 8.37
N ALA A 9 0.72 -6.28 7.93
CA ALA A 9 0.32 -4.87 7.86
C ALA A 9 -0.85 -4.66 6.89
N TYR A 10 -0.84 -5.30 5.72
CA TYR A 10 -1.94 -5.24 4.75
C TYR A 10 -3.24 -5.79 5.34
N ASN A 11 -3.18 -6.95 5.98
CA ASN A 11 -4.34 -7.57 6.62
C ASN A 11 -4.89 -6.73 7.76
N LEU A 12 -4.01 -6.12 8.57
CA LEU A 12 -4.42 -5.23 9.65
C LEU A 12 -5.10 -3.97 9.11
N ALA A 13 -4.52 -3.33 8.10
CA ALA A 13 -5.11 -2.15 7.45
C ALA A 13 -6.53 -2.45 6.92
N LYS A 14 -6.72 -3.60 6.26
CA LYS A 14 -8.04 -4.05 5.79
C LYS A 14 -9.02 -4.27 6.93
N LYS A 15 -8.59 -4.92 8.01
CA LYS A 15 -9.44 -5.17 9.19
C LYS A 15 -9.85 -3.86 9.87
N MET A 16 -8.98 -2.87 9.89
CA MET A 16 -9.22 -1.57 10.52
C MET A 16 -9.92 -0.57 9.59
N GLY A 17 -10.11 -0.89 8.31
CA GLY A 17 -10.66 0.04 7.32
C GLY A 17 -9.78 1.26 7.07
N VAL A 18 -8.46 1.17 7.33
CA VAL A 18 -7.51 2.28 7.15
C VAL A 18 -6.78 2.14 5.83
N GLU A 19 -6.68 3.24 5.09
CA GLU A 19 -5.90 3.31 3.85
C GLU A 19 -4.39 3.31 4.16
N MET A 20 -3.66 2.34 3.60
CA MET A 20 -2.19 2.28 3.65
C MET A 20 -1.64 2.04 2.23
N PRO A 21 -1.47 3.11 1.41
CA PRO A 21 -1.18 2.96 -0.01
C PRO A 21 0.18 2.27 -0.27
N ILE A 22 1.21 2.60 0.52
CA ILE A 22 2.54 2.00 0.37
C ILE A 22 2.50 0.50 0.67
N ILE A 23 1.90 0.10 1.78
CA ILE A 23 1.79 -1.33 2.15
C ILE A 23 0.95 -2.10 1.14
N THR A 24 -0.11 -1.48 0.61
CA THR A 24 -0.94 -2.07 -0.44
C THR A 24 -0.14 -2.35 -1.71
N GLU A 25 0.70 -1.41 -2.11
CA GLU A 25 1.54 -1.56 -3.29
C GLU A 25 2.66 -2.58 -3.11
N VAL A 26 3.29 -2.61 -1.93
CA VAL A 26 4.25 -3.68 -1.57
C VAL A 26 3.59 -5.06 -1.60
N TYR A 27 2.37 -5.18 -1.04
CA TYR A 27 1.60 -6.42 -1.07
C TYR A 27 1.30 -6.86 -2.52
N ASN A 28 0.88 -5.92 -3.38
CA ASN A 28 0.56 -6.22 -4.78
C ASN A 28 1.79 -6.69 -5.57
N VAL A 29 2.95 -6.10 -5.35
CA VAL A 29 4.19 -6.53 -6.01
C VAL A 29 4.55 -7.96 -5.57
N ILE A 30 4.58 -8.22 -4.26
CA ILE A 30 5.05 -9.49 -3.71
C ILE A 30 4.04 -10.63 -3.94
N TYR A 31 2.75 -10.39 -3.74
CA TYR A 31 1.71 -11.43 -3.69
C TYR A 31 0.77 -11.44 -4.89
N ARG A 32 0.73 -10.38 -5.69
CA ARG A 32 -0.12 -10.27 -6.89
C ARG A 32 0.66 -10.16 -8.19
N GLY A 33 2.00 -10.17 -8.13
CA GLY A 33 2.85 -10.05 -9.30
C GLY A 33 2.74 -8.69 -10.01
N LYS A 34 2.33 -7.64 -9.30
CA LYS A 34 2.32 -6.29 -9.86
C LYS A 34 3.74 -5.85 -10.19
N GLU A 35 3.92 -5.28 -11.37
CA GLU A 35 5.23 -4.80 -11.82
C GLU A 35 5.69 -3.61 -10.95
N PRO A 36 6.93 -3.61 -10.39
CA PRO A 36 7.36 -2.58 -9.46
C PRO A 36 7.30 -1.16 -9.99
N ARG A 37 7.60 -0.93 -11.29
CA ARG A 37 7.53 0.42 -11.86
C ARG A 37 6.09 0.92 -11.93
N LYS A 38 5.14 0.04 -12.24
CA LYS A 38 3.71 0.36 -12.14
C LYS A 38 3.29 0.69 -10.70
N ALA A 39 3.76 -0.05 -9.71
CA ALA A 39 3.47 0.24 -8.30
C ALA A 39 3.97 1.62 -7.87
N VAL A 40 5.20 1.98 -8.24
CA VAL A 40 5.76 3.31 -8.00
C VAL A 40 4.95 4.38 -8.73
N LYS A 41 4.60 4.16 -10.00
CA LYS A 41 3.79 5.11 -10.77
C LYS A 41 2.46 5.37 -10.07
N ASP A 42 1.75 4.32 -9.65
CA ASP A 42 0.45 4.43 -9.00
C ASP A 42 0.54 5.19 -7.66
N LEU A 43 1.64 5.02 -6.89
CA LEU A 43 1.89 5.81 -5.68
C LEU A 43 2.12 7.30 -5.98
N MET A 44 2.90 7.59 -7.02
CA MET A 44 3.27 8.96 -7.40
C MET A 44 2.15 9.73 -8.10
N THR A 45 1.20 9.01 -8.71
CA THR A 45 0.03 9.61 -9.39
C THR A 45 -1.26 9.51 -8.57
N ARG A 46 -1.16 9.16 -7.28
CA ARG A 46 -2.30 9.14 -6.37
C ARG A 46 -2.89 10.54 -6.21
N GLU A 47 -4.20 10.61 -5.98
CA GLU A 47 -4.84 11.86 -5.56
C GLU A 47 -4.19 12.42 -4.29
N LEU A 48 -4.02 13.74 -4.27
CA LEU A 48 -3.50 14.43 -3.09
C LEU A 48 -4.49 14.27 -1.95
N LYS A 49 -4.00 13.71 -0.84
CA LYS A 49 -4.75 13.65 0.41
C LYS A 49 -4.32 14.81 1.29
N VAL A 50 -5.29 15.59 1.77
CA VAL A 50 -5.05 16.64 2.76
C VAL A 50 -4.53 16.00 4.04
N GLU A 51 -3.41 16.49 4.57
CA GLU A 51 -2.76 15.92 5.75
C GLU A 51 -3.50 16.24 7.06
N LEU A 52 -4.17 17.39 7.11
CA LEU A 52 -5.00 17.85 8.23
C LEU A 52 -6.25 18.53 7.69
N SER A 53 -7.40 17.88 7.83
CA SER A 53 -8.69 18.57 7.79
C SER A 53 -8.98 19.10 9.19
N LEU A 54 -8.65 20.38 9.44
CA LEU A 54 -9.10 21.11 10.62
C LEU A 54 -10.56 21.48 10.50
#